data_AF-A0A7S4UL98-F1
#
_entry.id   AF-A0A7S4UL98-F1
#
_cell.length_a   1.000
_cell.length_b   1.000
_cell.length_c   1.000
_cell.angle_alpha   90.00
_cell.angle_beta   90.00
_cell.angle_gamma   90.00
#
_symmetry.space_group_name_H-M   'P 1'
#
loop_
_entity.id
_entity.type
_entity.pdbx_description
1 polymer ?
#
loop_
_entity_poly.entity_id
_entity_poly.type
_entity_poly.pdbx_seq_one_letter_code
_entity_poly.pdbx_strand_id
1 'polypeptide(L)'
;MNPLAYSMLDCGCRSRETGAKSPLMKSSCEKVLYSRGNIEITESYIKLKTYYFPMGTAKTIKFWDIKDVDIINLKFWNTKAWGMGADCRVWWHFDGLCRAMAKQRRKGIVIHSGKSPFASGLTPCSDDFEKVLALIRERIDVENRKLLS
;
A
#
# COMPACT_ATOMS: atom_id res chain seq x y z
N MET A 1 43.45 23.33 26.09
CA MET A 1 42.77 22.39 25.17
C MET A 1 41.30 22.46 25.49
N ASN A 2 40.54 23.12 24.63
CA ASN A 2 39.11 23.35 24.79
C ASN A 2 38.39 22.92 23.49
N PRO A 3 37.14 22.48 23.58
CA PRO A 3 36.46 21.66 22.57
C PRO A 3 35.98 22.50 21.39
N LEU A 4 36.10 21.95 20.18
CA LEU A 4 35.51 22.53 18.98
C LEU A 4 34.01 22.25 18.98
N ALA A 5 33.24 23.29 19.31
CA ALA A 5 31.88 23.47 18.87
C ALA A 5 31.87 23.59 17.33
N TYR A 6 31.00 22.83 16.66
CA TYR A 6 30.65 23.09 15.26
C TYR A 6 29.25 23.66 15.21
N SER A 7 29.19 24.88 14.70
CA SER A 7 28.04 25.76 14.55
C SER A 7 27.14 25.34 13.39
N MET A 8 25.86 25.66 13.56
CA MET A 8 24.89 26.13 12.56
C MET A 8 25.36 26.09 11.09
N LEU A 9 24.67 25.28 10.30
CA LEU A 9 24.45 25.59 8.89
C LEU A 9 23.00 26.05 8.75
N ASP A 10 22.88 27.37 8.62
CA ASP A 10 21.71 28.11 8.20
C ASP A 10 21.09 27.50 6.94
N CYS A 11 19.81 27.13 7.06
CA CYS A 11 18.97 26.83 5.92
C CYS A 11 18.64 28.17 5.22
N GLY A 12 19.48 28.56 4.27
CA GLY A 12 19.28 29.74 3.43
C GLY A 12 18.10 29.57 2.47
N CYS A 13 16.87 29.73 2.96
CA CYS A 13 15.69 29.94 2.13
C CYS A 13 15.70 31.36 1.54
N ARG A 14 16.48 31.58 0.48
CA ARG A 14 16.32 32.74 -0.41
C ARG A 14 15.30 32.39 -1.50
N SER A 15 14.03 32.61 -1.19
CA SER A 15 12.99 32.62 -2.21
C SER A 15 12.98 34.00 -2.88
N ARG A 16 13.42 34.07 -4.14
CA ARG A 16 13.07 35.21 -5.01
C ARG A 16 11.60 35.08 -5.37
N GLU A 17 10.81 36.05 -4.96
CA GLU A 17 9.45 36.25 -5.42
C GLU A 17 9.47 36.51 -6.93
N THR A 18 8.93 35.56 -7.69
CA THR A 18 8.42 35.83 -9.03
C THR A 18 7.00 35.30 -9.07
N GLY A 19 6.08 36.21 -9.38
CA GLY A 19 4.64 35.98 -9.37
C GLY A 19 4.24 34.85 -10.30
N ALA A 20 3.69 33.80 -9.71
CA ALA A 20 2.62 33.00 -10.28
C ALA A 20 1.83 32.46 -9.10
N LYS A 21 0.60 32.98 -8.88
CA LYS A 21 -0.35 32.39 -7.93
C LYS A 21 -0.81 31.05 -8.50
N SER A 22 0.02 30.02 -8.35
CA SER A 22 -0.42 28.64 -8.50
C SER A 22 -1.41 28.36 -7.36
N PRO A 23 -2.57 27.74 -7.63
CA PRO A 23 -3.49 27.35 -6.58
C PRO A 23 -2.74 26.38 -5.67
N LEU A 24 -2.52 26.77 -4.42
CA LEU A 24 -2.12 25.89 -3.34
C LEU A 24 -3.15 24.74 -3.32
N MET A 25 -2.80 23.63 -3.96
CA MET A 25 -3.52 22.37 -3.79
C MET A 25 -3.50 22.10 -2.29
N LYS A 26 -4.65 22.23 -1.64
CA LYS A 26 -4.85 21.73 -0.28
C LYS A 26 -4.38 20.28 -0.31
N SER A 27 -3.19 20.01 0.22
CA SER A 27 -2.80 18.64 0.53
C SER A 27 -3.70 18.24 1.69
N SER A 28 -4.86 17.66 1.40
CA SER A 28 -5.62 16.92 2.40
C SER A 28 -4.66 15.83 2.88
N CYS A 29 -4.17 15.96 4.09
CA CYS A 29 -3.41 14.91 4.75
C CYS A 29 -4.39 13.76 4.94
N GLU A 30 -4.33 12.79 4.03
CA GLU A 30 -5.25 11.68 4.02
C GLU A 30 -5.00 10.81 5.25
N LYS A 31 -6.05 10.53 6.01
CA LYS A 31 -5.91 9.80 7.26
C LYS A 31 -5.48 8.36 6.98
N VAL A 32 -4.36 7.96 7.57
CA VAL A 32 -3.87 6.59 7.53
C VAL A 32 -4.61 5.76 8.57
N LEU A 33 -5.30 4.70 8.13
CA LEU A 33 -6.05 3.78 8.99
C LEU A 33 -5.21 2.57 9.42
N TYR A 34 -4.25 2.17 8.58
CA TYR A 34 -3.33 1.08 8.86
C TYR A 34 -2.02 1.28 8.11
N SER A 35 -0.89 0.98 8.75
CA SER A 35 0.43 0.98 8.11
C SER A 35 1.35 0.00 8.81
N ARG A 36 1.76 -1.07 8.11
CA ARG A 36 2.75 -2.04 8.59
C ARG A 36 3.43 -2.73 7.42
N GLY A 37 4.75 -2.85 7.49
CA GLY A 37 5.56 -3.42 6.42
C GLY A 37 5.32 -2.68 5.10
N ASN A 38 4.95 -3.42 4.06
CA ASN A 38 4.75 -2.88 2.72
C ASN A 38 3.28 -2.58 2.39
N ILE A 39 2.40 -2.59 3.39
CA ILE A 39 0.96 -2.32 3.23
C ILE A 39 0.60 -1.08 4.03
N GLU A 40 -0.06 -0.14 3.36
CA GLU A 40 -0.64 1.05 3.94
C GLU A 40 -2.07 1.20 3.43
N ILE A 41 -3.00 1.52 4.32
CA ILE A 41 -4.42 1.70 4.02
C ILE A 41 -4.83 3.06 4.57
N THR A 42 -5.34 3.90 3.69
CA THR A 42 -5.90 5.21 4.00
C THR A 42 -7.42 5.16 3.92
N GLU A 43 -8.07 6.31 4.05
CA GLU A 43 -9.51 6.41 3.83
C GLU A 43 -9.92 6.14 2.38
N SER A 44 -9.06 6.41 1.38
CA SER A 44 -9.44 6.33 -0.04
C SER A 44 -8.70 5.26 -0.84
N TYR A 45 -7.58 4.73 -0.34
CA TYR A 45 -6.81 3.74 -1.09
C TYR A 45 -6.02 2.76 -0.22
N ILE A 46 -5.53 1.73 -0.90
CA ILE A 46 -4.52 0.79 -0.42
C ILE A 46 -3.23 1.08 -1.19
N LYS A 47 -2.11 1.22 -0.49
CA LYS A 47 -0.78 1.42 -1.07
C LYS A 47 0.13 0.25 -0.71
N LEU A 48 0.68 -0.37 -1.74
CA LEU A 48 1.64 -1.47 -1.66
C LEU A 48 3.03 -0.92 -2.00
N LYS A 49 3.88 -0.68 -0.99
CA LYS A 49 5.12 0.11 -1.11
C LYS A 49 6.20 -0.52 -1.99
N THR A 50 6.27 -1.85 -2.03
CA THR A 50 7.24 -2.62 -2.84
C THR A 50 6.49 -3.61 -3.72
N TYR A 51 5.81 -3.10 -4.74
CA TYR A 51 4.90 -3.90 -5.57
C TYR A 51 5.54 -4.37 -6.88
N TYR A 52 6.06 -3.45 -7.68
CA TYR A 52 6.60 -3.79 -8.99
C TYR A 52 8.05 -4.29 -8.88
N PHE A 53 8.26 -5.54 -9.29
CA PHE A 53 9.60 -6.11 -9.44
C PHE A 53 10.26 -5.57 -10.73
N PRO A 54 11.59 -5.35 -10.77
CA PRO A 54 12.57 -5.48 -9.67
C PRO A 54 12.77 -4.19 -8.86
N MET A 55 12.30 -3.03 -9.36
CA MET A 55 12.64 -1.73 -8.79
C MET A 55 11.90 -1.39 -7.50
N GLY A 56 10.89 -2.20 -7.10
CA GLY A 56 10.18 -2.02 -5.85
C GLY A 56 9.29 -0.79 -5.80
N THR A 57 8.82 -0.28 -6.94
CA THR A 57 7.93 0.89 -6.95
C THR A 57 6.56 0.55 -6.35
N ALA A 58 5.91 1.58 -5.81
CA ALA A 58 4.64 1.40 -5.13
C ALA A 58 3.47 1.25 -6.11
N LYS A 59 2.44 0.49 -5.69
CA LYS A 59 1.14 0.46 -6.36
C LYS A 59 0.08 1.02 -5.43
N THR A 60 -0.77 1.90 -5.97
CA THR A 60 -1.95 2.42 -5.28
C THR A 60 -3.20 1.81 -5.90
N ILE A 61 -4.10 1.31 -5.06
CA ILE A 61 -5.38 0.71 -5.44
C ILE A 61 -6.47 1.51 -4.73
N LYS A 62 -7.30 2.20 -5.50
CA LYS A 62 -8.38 3.02 -4.94
C LYS A 62 -9.59 2.14 -4.65
N PHE A 63 -10.31 2.39 -3.55
CA PHE A 63 -11.40 1.49 -3.15
C PHE A 63 -12.53 1.41 -4.18
N TRP A 64 -12.87 2.52 -4.84
CA TRP A 64 -13.87 2.55 -5.90
C TRP A 64 -13.47 1.78 -7.17
N ASP A 65 -12.20 1.40 -7.31
CA ASP A 65 -11.72 0.60 -8.43
C ASP A 65 -11.75 -0.92 -8.12
N ILE A 66 -12.07 -1.30 -6.88
CA ILE A 66 -12.13 -2.69 -6.42
C ILE A 66 -13.52 -3.25 -6.73
N LYS A 67 -13.55 -4.38 -7.45
CA LYS A 67 -14.77 -5.13 -7.73
C LYS A 67 -14.99 -6.27 -6.75
N ASP A 68 -13.91 -6.95 -6.38
CA ASP A 68 -13.98 -8.12 -5.50
C ASP A 68 -12.69 -8.31 -4.70
N VAL A 69 -12.81 -9.02 -3.57
CA VAL A 69 -11.72 -9.32 -2.64
C VAL A 69 -11.81 -10.78 -2.18
N ASP A 70 -10.85 -11.57 -2.63
CA ASP A 70 -10.73 -12.98 -2.32
C ASP A 70 -9.71 -13.26 -1.21
N ILE A 71 -9.98 -14.30 -0.44
CA ILE A 71 -9.02 -14.89 0.49
C ILE A 71 -8.48 -16.17 -0.14
N ILE A 72 -7.18 -16.21 -0.38
CA ILE A 72 -6.55 -17.42 -0.92
C ILE A 72 -5.68 -18.09 0.13
N ASN A 73 -5.70 -19.43 0.10
CA ASN A 73 -4.75 -20.21 0.85
C ASN A 73 -3.49 -20.48 0.01
N LEU A 74 -2.37 -19.86 0.36
CA LEU A 74 -1.05 -20.08 -0.26
C LEU A 74 -0.57 -21.51 0.08
N LYS A 75 -0.64 -22.40 -0.91
CA LYS A 75 -0.16 -23.79 -0.84
C LYS A 75 1.09 -23.95 -1.72
N PHE A 76 1.77 -25.10 -1.62
CA PHE A 76 2.99 -25.40 -2.37
C PHE A 76 2.84 -25.31 -3.90
N TRP A 77 1.63 -25.47 -4.44
CA TRP A 77 1.35 -25.33 -5.89
C TRP A 77 0.81 -23.96 -6.30
N ASN A 78 0.42 -23.12 -5.34
CA ASN A 78 0.06 -21.72 -5.58
C ASN A 78 1.11 -20.80 -4.94
N THR A 79 2.37 -21.11 -5.26
CA THR A 79 3.52 -20.45 -4.66
C THR A 79 3.58 -19.01 -5.12
N LYS A 80 3.60 -18.12 -4.14
CA LYS A 80 3.80 -16.69 -4.35
C LYS A 80 5.30 -16.38 -4.44
N ALA A 81 5.74 -15.89 -5.59
CA ALA A 81 6.95 -15.09 -5.71
C ALA A 81 6.60 -13.60 -5.57
N TRP A 82 7.58 -12.75 -5.25
CA TRP A 82 7.39 -11.31 -5.47
C TRP A 82 7.25 -11.07 -6.97
N GLY A 83 6.24 -10.31 -7.36
CA GLY A 83 5.87 -10.16 -8.75
C GLY A 83 4.79 -11.16 -9.15
N MET A 84 4.91 -11.72 -10.35
CA MET A 84 3.91 -12.65 -10.87
C MET A 84 3.92 -13.97 -10.08
N GLY A 85 2.75 -14.37 -9.57
CA GLY A 85 2.56 -15.69 -8.97
C GLY A 85 2.55 -16.82 -10.00
N ALA A 86 2.61 -18.07 -9.55
CA ALA A 86 2.58 -19.25 -10.42
C ALA A 86 1.30 -19.36 -11.30
N ASP A 87 0.18 -18.82 -10.82
CA ASP A 87 -1.09 -18.74 -11.55
C ASP A 87 -1.12 -17.63 -12.63
N CYS A 88 -0.03 -16.86 -12.81
CA CYS A 88 0.14 -15.78 -13.80
C CYS A 88 -0.92 -14.66 -13.80
N ARG A 89 -1.99 -14.76 -13.02
CA ARG A 89 -3.12 -13.82 -12.96
C ARG A 89 -3.07 -12.90 -11.73
N VAL A 90 -2.23 -13.24 -10.75
CA VAL A 90 -2.06 -12.47 -9.53
C VAL A 90 -0.63 -11.94 -9.45
N TRP A 91 -0.51 -10.62 -9.33
CA TRP A 91 0.76 -9.96 -9.08
C TRP A 91 0.86 -9.56 -7.61
N TRP A 92 1.89 -10.07 -6.95
CA TRP A 92 2.07 -9.95 -5.52
C TRP A 92 3.10 -8.91 -5.13
N HIS A 93 2.78 -8.15 -4.08
CA HIS A 93 3.78 -7.30 -3.44
C HIS A 93 4.87 -8.12 -2.73
N PHE A 94 6.06 -7.53 -2.60
CA PHE A 94 7.14 -8.07 -1.79
C PHE A 94 6.76 -8.03 -0.30
N ASP A 95 6.89 -9.15 0.37
CA ASP A 95 6.49 -9.39 1.76
C ASP A 95 7.65 -9.96 2.60
N GLY A 96 8.90 -9.74 2.17
CA GLY A 96 10.10 -10.37 2.73
C GLY A 96 10.24 -10.29 4.25
N LEU A 97 9.70 -9.24 4.90
CA LEU A 97 9.70 -9.09 6.36
C LEU A 97 8.60 -9.92 7.06
N CYS A 98 7.41 -10.09 6.45
CA CYS A 98 6.36 -10.93 7.03
C CYS A 98 6.62 -12.44 6.75
N ARG A 99 7.39 -12.80 5.71
CA ARG A 99 7.73 -14.21 5.38
C ARG A 99 8.60 -14.91 6.41
N ALA A 100 9.49 -14.16 7.08
CA ALA A 100 10.43 -14.72 8.04
C ALA A 100 9.79 -15.08 9.39
N MET A 101 8.64 -14.46 9.72
CA MET A 101 8.13 -14.39 11.10
C MET A 101 6.81 -15.15 11.35
N ALA A 102 6.09 -15.60 10.31
CA ALA A 102 4.72 -16.10 10.49
C ALA A 102 4.59 -17.64 10.42
N LYS A 103 4.09 -18.26 11.50
CA LYS A 103 3.61 -19.66 11.53
C LYS A 103 2.42 -19.88 10.57
N GLN A 104 1.64 -18.85 10.25
CA GLN A 104 0.54 -18.90 9.29
C GLN A 104 0.98 -18.48 7.87
N ARG A 105 1.91 -19.24 7.27
CA ARG A 105 2.46 -19.02 5.92
C ARG A 105 1.46 -19.14 4.75
N ARG A 106 0.16 -19.08 5.01
CA ARG A 106 -0.83 -19.69 4.12
C ARG A 106 -2.01 -18.82 3.74
N LYS A 107 -2.15 -17.56 4.16
CA LYS A 107 -3.29 -16.72 3.70
C LYS A 107 -2.82 -15.46 2.97
N GLY A 108 -3.45 -15.17 1.84
CA GLY A 108 -3.26 -13.95 1.06
C GLY A 108 -4.61 -13.31 0.74
N ILE A 109 -4.60 -12.00 0.55
CA ILE A 109 -5.75 -11.23 0.08
C ILE A 109 -5.49 -10.91 -1.39
N VAL A 110 -6.45 -11.22 -2.25
CA VAL A 110 -6.39 -10.94 -3.69
C VAL A 110 -7.44 -9.90 -4.02
N ILE A 111 -7.01 -8.79 -4.60
CA ILE A 111 -7.88 -7.67 -4.97
C ILE A 111 -8.08 -7.68 -6.48
N HIS A 112 -9.34 -7.82 -6.89
CA HIS A 112 -9.75 -7.75 -8.28
C HIS A 112 -10.18 -6.33 -8.61
N SER A 113 -9.41 -5.67 -9.49
CA SER A 113 -9.77 -4.34 -9.97
C SER A 113 -10.58 -4.43 -11.25
N GLY A 114 -11.55 -3.52 -11.41
CA GLY A 114 -12.32 -3.42 -12.64
C GLY A 114 -11.54 -2.99 -13.88
N LYS A 115 -10.33 -2.47 -13.71
CA LYS A 115 -9.51 -1.85 -14.77
C LYS A 115 -8.40 -2.74 -15.32
N SER A 116 -8.14 -3.89 -14.69
CA SER A 116 -6.97 -4.73 -15.00
C SER A 116 -7.38 -6.21 -15.04
N PRO A 117 -6.91 -6.98 -16.05
CA PRO A 117 -7.10 -8.43 -16.07
C PRO A 117 -6.27 -9.14 -14.99
N PHE A 118 -5.23 -8.49 -14.47
CA PHE A 118 -4.42 -9.00 -13.36
C PHE A 118 -4.94 -8.50 -12.02
N ALA A 119 -5.04 -9.42 -11.06
CA ALA A 119 -5.38 -9.11 -9.69
C ALA A 119 -4.14 -8.72 -8.87
N SER A 120 -4.35 -7.95 -7.82
CA SER A 120 -3.29 -7.51 -6.92
C SER A 120 -3.31 -8.32 -5.62
N GLY A 121 -2.25 -9.11 -5.42
CA GLY A 121 -2.09 -9.94 -4.24
C GLY A 121 -1.29 -9.22 -3.14
N LEU A 122 -1.82 -9.26 -1.92
CA LEU A 122 -1.13 -8.81 -0.72
C LEU A 122 -1.21 -9.83 0.41
N THR A 123 -0.24 -9.76 1.31
CA THR A 123 -0.03 -10.73 2.38
C THR A 123 0.26 -9.94 3.63
N PRO A 124 -0.78 -9.61 4.42
CA PRO A 124 -0.58 -9.01 5.72
C PRO A 124 0.27 -9.93 6.60
N CYS A 125 0.93 -9.37 7.61
CA CYS A 125 1.49 -10.18 8.68
C CYS A 125 0.34 -10.96 9.36
N SER A 126 0.59 -12.18 9.82
CA SER A 126 -0.47 -13.14 10.19
C SER A 126 -1.39 -12.66 11.32
N ASP A 127 -0.84 -11.90 12.24
CA ASP A 127 -1.51 -11.23 13.35
C ASP A 127 -2.46 -10.11 12.91
N ASP A 128 -2.26 -9.55 11.72
CA ASP A 128 -3.07 -8.44 11.18
C ASP A 128 -4.01 -8.85 10.05
N PHE A 129 -4.05 -10.13 9.65
CA PHE A 129 -4.79 -10.57 8.47
C PHE A 129 -6.28 -10.17 8.52
N GLU A 130 -6.98 -10.56 9.59
CA GLU A 130 -8.42 -10.30 9.74
C GLU A 130 -8.70 -8.79 9.86
N LYS A 131 -7.81 -8.05 10.54
CA LYS A 131 -7.89 -6.59 10.66
C LYS A 131 -7.77 -5.90 9.31
N VAL A 132 -6.78 -6.28 8.51
CA VAL A 132 -6.56 -5.71 7.18
C VAL A 132 -7.73 -6.06 6.24
N LEU A 133 -8.20 -7.30 6.27
CA LEU A 133 -9.34 -7.72 5.47
C LEU A 133 -10.63 -6.95 5.83
N ALA A 134 -10.91 -6.81 7.13
CA ALA A 134 -12.07 -6.05 7.61
C ALA A 134 -12.01 -4.59 7.18
N LEU A 135 -10.85 -3.93 7.32
CA LEU A 135 -10.66 -2.56 6.87
C LEU A 135 -10.90 -2.41 5.37
N ILE A 136 -10.35 -3.30 4.54
CA ILE A 136 -10.55 -3.23 3.08
C ILE A 136 -12.04 -3.32 2.73
N ARG A 137 -12.77 -4.28 3.33
CA ARG A 137 -14.21 -4.47 3.10
C ARG A 137 -15.03 -3.26 3.54
N GLU A 138 -14.78 -2.76 4.75
CA GLU A 138 -15.46 -1.56 5.28
C GLU A 138 -15.28 -0.37 4.33
N ARG A 139 -14.07 -0.16 3.81
CA ARG A 139 -13.79 0.97 2.91
C ARG A 139 -14.44 0.82 1.55
N ILE A 140 -14.54 -0.39 1.01
CA ILE A 140 -15.32 -0.66 -0.21
C ILE A 140 -16.79 -0.31 0.01
N ASP A 141 -17.38 -0.73 1.14
CA ASP A 141 -18.78 -0.43 1.47
C ASP A 141 -19.04 1.08 1.67
N VAL A 142 -18.08 1.81 2.24
CA VAL A 142 -18.16 3.27 2.36
C VAL A 142 -18.17 3.93 0.98
N GLU A 143 -17.28 3.54 0.08
CA GLU A 143 -17.25 4.11 -1.27
C GLU A 143 -18.50 3.73 -2.08
N ASN A 144 -18.99 2.50 -1.98
CA ASN A 144 -20.22 2.07 -2.65
C ASN A 144 -21.44 2.90 -2.20
N ARG A 145 -21.53 3.23 -0.90
CA ARG A 145 -22.61 4.10 -0.39
C ARG A 145 -22.50 5.53 -0.91
N LYS A 146 -21.30 6.08 -1.04
CA LYS A 146 -21.09 7.43 -1.62
C LYS A 146 -21.50 7.53 -3.09
N LEU A 147 -21.42 6.43 -3.84
CA LEU A 147 -21.85 6.40 -5.25
C LEU A 147 -23.37 6.33 -5.41
N LEU A 148 -24.10 5.96 -4.35
CA LEU A 148 -25.57 5.85 -4.34
C LEU A 148 -26.26 7.08 -3.74
N SER A 149 -25.51 7.98 -3.09
CA SER A 149 -25.98 9.24 -2.48
C SER A 149 -25.82 10.41 -3.44
#